data_AF-A0A7J4UPD1-F1
#
_entry.id   AF-A0A7J4UPD1-F1
#
_cell.length_a   1.000
_cell.length_b   1.000
_cell.length_c   1.000
_cell.angle_alpha   90.00
_cell.angle_beta   90.00
_cell.angle_gamma   90.00
#
_symmetry.space_group_name_H-M   'P 1'
#
loop_
_entity.id
_entity.type
_entity.pdbx_description
1 polymer ?
#
loop_
_entity_poly.entity_id
_entity_poly.type
_entity_poly.pdbx_seq_one_letter_code
_entity_poly.pdbx_strand_id
1 'polypeptide(L)'
;MVAEVAVLDASIQTLIDVVQPFIKKASLILGGAFGIYVILLFARVHYERKKVSLLKDIRYDLDQLNMSKGITYSRQRHGIFKRMWRAITRWRVRTFSKLPSKKK
;
A
#
# COMPACT_ATOMS: atom_id res chain seq x y z
N MET A 1 -34.39 44.64 0.03
CA MET A 1 -33.89 43.25 -0.05
C MET A 1 -32.68 43.11 -0.98
N VAL A 2 -32.68 43.63 -2.22
CA VAL A 2 -31.50 43.51 -3.13
C VAL A 2 -30.26 44.27 -2.63
N ALA A 3 -30.44 45.44 -2.00
CA ALA A 3 -29.32 46.24 -1.49
C ALA A 3 -28.59 45.59 -0.30
N GLU A 4 -29.28 44.86 0.58
CA GLU A 4 -28.66 44.20 1.73
C GLU A 4 -27.83 42.98 1.31
N VAL A 5 -28.27 42.24 0.29
CA VAL A 5 -27.53 41.10 -0.28
C VAL A 5 -26.24 41.59 -0.96
N ALA A 6 -26.28 42.73 -1.64
CA ALA A 6 -25.10 43.32 -2.29
C ALA A 6 -24.02 43.78 -1.30
N VAL A 7 -24.43 44.31 -0.14
CA VAL A 7 -23.49 44.73 0.92
C VAL A 7 -22.83 43.51 1.58
N LEU A 8 -23.57 42.42 1.75
CA LEU A 8 -23.06 41.15 2.27
C LEU A 8 -22.02 40.52 1.33
N ASP A 9 -22.31 40.51 0.02
CA ASP A 9 -21.42 39.99 -1.01
C ASP A 9 -20.11 40.81 -1.08
N ALA A 10 -20.21 42.14 -1.06
CA ALA A 10 -19.04 43.03 -1.03
C ALA A 10 -18.16 42.84 0.23
N SER A 11 -18.79 42.60 1.38
CA SER A 11 -18.08 42.38 2.66
C SER A 11 -17.34 41.04 2.66
N ILE A 12 -17.99 39.99 2.15
CA ILE A 12 -17.39 38.66 2.01
C ILE A 12 -16.23 38.72 1.01
N GLN A 13 -16.39 39.42 -0.11
CA GLN A 13 -15.35 39.56 -1.14
C GLN A 13 -14.10 40.24 -0.58
N THR A 14 -14.28 41.30 0.21
CA THR A 14 -13.18 42.02 0.87
C THR A 14 -12.42 41.11 1.83
N LEU A 15 -13.13 40.26 2.60
CA LEU A 15 -12.50 39.30 3.51
C LEU A 15 -11.73 38.22 2.73
N ILE A 16 -12.27 37.74 1.61
CA ILE A 16 -11.59 36.78 0.74
C ILE A 16 -10.30 37.38 0.19
N ASP A 17 -10.33 38.62 -0.30
CA ASP A 17 -9.14 39.27 -0.88
C ASP A 17 -8.02 39.47 0.15
N VAL A 18 -8.37 39.67 1.43
CA VAL A 18 -7.39 39.73 2.53
C VAL A 18 -6.80 38.35 2.86
N VAL A 19 -7.62 37.28 2.83
CA VAL A 19 -7.20 35.93 3.27
C VAL A 19 -6.52 35.14 2.15
N GLN A 20 -6.94 35.31 0.90
CA GLN A 20 -6.42 34.60 -0.27
C GLN A 20 -4.89 34.62 -0.41
N PRO A 21 -4.16 35.74 -0.21
CA PRO A 21 -2.71 35.74 -0.33
C PRO A 21 -2.01 34.85 0.72
N PHE A 22 -2.58 34.73 1.92
CA PHE A 22 -2.02 33.85 2.95
C PHE A 22 -2.20 32.39 2.59
N ILE A 23 -3.39 32.00 2.09
CA ILE A 23 -3.66 30.64 1.64
C ILE A 23 -2.74 30.27 0.47
N LYS A 24 -2.56 31.18 -0.51
CA LYS A 24 -1.64 30.95 -1.64
C LYS A 24 -0.20 30.69 -1.16
N LYS A 25 0.32 31.51 -0.23
CA LYS A 25 1.66 31.29 0.35
C LYS A 25 1.77 29.97 1.12
N ALA A 26 0.75 29.64 1.92
CA ALA A 26 0.71 28.38 2.66
C ALA A 26 0.67 27.16 1.71
N SER A 27 -0.12 27.23 0.64
CA SER A 27 -0.21 26.15 -0.37
C SER A 27 1.11 25.93 -1.11
N LEU A 28 1.89 26.98 -1.36
CA LEU A 28 3.22 26.87 -1.96
C LEU A 28 4.18 26.10 -1.04
N ILE A 29 4.18 26.45 0.26
CA ILE A 29 5.04 25.81 1.26
C ILE A 29 4.62 24.35 1.47
N LEU A 30 3.31 24.10 1.63
CA LEU A 30 2.75 22.75 1.78
C LEU A 30 3.01 21.89 0.53
N GLY A 31 2.82 22.45 -0.67
CA GLY A 31 3.09 21.77 -1.93
C GLY A 31 4.56 21.43 -2.10
N GLY A 32 5.47 22.35 -1.77
CA GLY A 32 6.92 22.12 -1.82
C GLY A 32 7.37 21.05 -0.82
N ALA A 33 6.94 21.15 0.43
CA ALA A 33 7.25 20.16 1.46
C ALA A 33 6.70 18.77 1.11
N PHE A 34 5.47 18.71 0.59
CA PHE A 34 4.86 17.47 0.13
C PHE A 34 5.63 16.84 -1.03
N GLY A 35 6.04 17.63 -2.03
CA GLY A 35 6.85 17.16 -3.15
C GLY A 35 8.17 16.52 -2.70
N ILE A 36 8.90 17.19 -1.80
CA ILE A 36 10.15 16.64 -1.23
C ILE A 36 9.89 15.34 -0.46
N TYR A 37 8.82 15.31 0.34
CA TYR A 37 8.45 14.11 1.09
C TYR A 37 8.18 12.90 0.17
N VAL A 38 7.45 13.12 -0.93
CA VAL A 38 7.18 12.07 -1.92
C VAL A 38 8.47 11.56 -2.58
N ILE A 39 9.40 12.46 -2.92
CA ILE A 39 10.70 12.06 -3.49
C ILE A 39 11.50 11.20 -2.51
N LEU A 40 11.55 11.60 -1.23
CA LEU A 40 12.21 10.82 -0.18
C LEU A 40 11.55 9.45 0.01
N LEU A 41 10.22 9.38 -0.08
CA LEU A 41 9.47 8.13 0.00
C LEU A 41 9.83 7.19 -1.17
N PHE A 42 9.90 7.70 -2.40
CA PHE A 42 10.35 6.93 -3.57
C PHE A 42 11.79 6.43 -3.40
N ALA A 43 12.70 7.30 -2.92
CA ALA A 43 14.07 6.91 -2.65
C ALA A 43 14.13 5.76 -1.62
N ARG A 44 13.40 5.87 -0.51
CA ARG A 44 13.32 4.81 0.51
C ARG A 44 12.84 3.49 -0.09
N VAL A 45 11.76 3.51 -0.86
CA VAL A 45 11.24 2.30 -1.53
C VAL A 45 12.26 1.69 -2.47
N HIS A 46 13.01 2.52 -3.22
CA HIS A 46 14.06 2.03 -4.11
C HIS A 46 15.20 1.34 -3.35
N TYR A 47 15.69 1.93 -2.25
CA TYR A 47 16.72 1.33 -1.42
C TYR A 47 16.26 0.04 -0.75
N GLU A 48 15.02 0.00 -0.26
CA GLU A 48 14.45 -1.22 0.34
C GLU A 48 14.36 -2.35 -0.67
N ARG A 49 13.95 -2.07 -1.93
CA ARG A 49 13.93 -3.09 -2.98
C ARG A 49 15.31 -3.69 -3.23
N LYS A 50 16.38 -2.89 -3.21
CA LYS A 50 17.76 -3.39 -3.33
C LYS A 50 18.16 -4.27 -2.14
N LYS A 51 17.84 -3.85 -0.90
CA LYS A 51 18.11 -4.65 0.31
C LYS A 51 17.38 -6.00 0.27
N VAL A 52 16.12 -6.01 -0.16
CA VAL A 52 15.34 -7.24 -0.31
C VAL A 52 15.94 -8.17 -1.37
N SER A 53 16.46 -7.64 -2.47
CA SER A 53 17.18 -8.45 -3.47
C SER A 53 18.41 -9.11 -2.86
N LEU A 54 19.27 -8.34 -2.18
CA LEU A 54 20.47 -8.88 -1.53
C LEU A 54 20.15 -9.97 -0.50
N LEU A 55 19.11 -9.78 0.31
CA LEU A 55 18.67 -10.79 1.28
C LEU A 55 18.17 -12.07 0.61
N LYS A 56 17.56 -11.97 -0.57
CA LYS A 56 17.16 -13.16 -1.36
C LYS A 56 18.38 -13.89 -1.91
N ASP A 57 19.39 -13.17 -2.36
CA ASP A 57 20.62 -13.73 -2.90
C ASP A 57 21.41 -14.44 -1.79
N ILE A 58 21.60 -13.78 -0.63
CA ILE A 58 22.21 -14.40 0.56
C ILE A 58 21.44 -15.64 1.01
N ARG A 59 20.10 -15.58 1.01
CA ARG A 59 19.26 -16.74 1.35
C ARG A 59 19.46 -17.88 0.35
N TYR A 60 19.62 -17.58 -0.93
CA TYR A 60 19.85 -18.58 -1.97
C TYR A 60 21.21 -19.27 -1.78
N ASP A 61 22.25 -18.51 -1.48
CA ASP A 61 23.60 -19.04 -1.24
C ASP A 61 23.64 -19.92 0.02
N LEU A 62 22.98 -19.48 1.11
CA LEU A 62 22.84 -20.29 2.33
C LEU A 62 22.03 -21.57 2.09
N ASP A 63 20.98 -21.53 1.26
CA ASP A 63 20.20 -22.72 0.90
C ASP A 63 21.05 -23.72 0.11
N GLN A 64 21.90 -23.25 -0.82
CA GLN A 64 22.84 -24.12 -1.54
C GLN A 64 23.85 -24.79 -0.59
N LEU A 65 24.39 -24.04 0.37
CA LEU A 65 25.28 -24.59 1.40
C LEU A 65 24.59 -25.58 2.35
N ASN A 66 23.30 -25.35 2.66
CA ASN A 66 22.53 -26.29 3.48
C ASN A 66 22.21 -27.59 2.75
N MET A 67 22.01 -27.54 1.42
CA MET A 67 21.79 -28.74 0.61
C MET A 67 22.97 -29.70 0.67
N SER A 68 24.21 -29.20 0.62
CA SER A 68 25.40 -30.07 0.70
C SER A 68 25.60 -30.69 2.09
N LYS A 69 25.07 -30.05 3.14
CA LYS A 69 25.16 -30.51 4.53
C LYS A 69 23.94 -31.32 5.00
N GLY A 70 22.95 -31.55 4.13
CA GLY A 70 21.72 -32.29 4.48
C GLY A 70 20.82 -31.57 5.51
N ILE A 71 21.02 -30.27 5.72
CA ILE A 71 20.24 -29.46 6.66
C ILE A 71 18.94 -28.99 5.96
N THR A 72 17.84 -28.92 6.72
CA THR A 72 16.52 -28.51 6.20
C THR A 72 16.59 -27.15 5.48
N TYR A 73 16.24 -27.14 4.19
CA TYR A 73 16.35 -25.96 3.31
C TYR A 73 14.98 -25.35 2.99
N SER A 74 14.96 -24.09 2.56
CA SER A 74 13.71 -23.31 2.46
C SER A 74 12.71 -23.87 1.44
N ARG A 75 13.19 -24.46 0.33
CA ARG A 75 12.34 -25.17 -0.66
C ARG A 75 11.63 -26.39 -0.08
N GLN A 76 12.25 -27.12 0.86
CA GLN A 76 11.66 -28.29 1.51
C GLN A 76 10.45 -27.88 2.39
N ARG A 77 10.56 -26.72 3.07
CA ARG A 77 9.49 -26.20 3.94
C ARG A 77 8.27 -25.70 3.17
N HIS A 78 8.45 -25.07 2.01
CA HIS A 78 7.34 -24.62 1.15
C HIS A 78 6.50 -25.78 0.59
N GLY A 79 7.13 -26.93 0.31
CA GLY A 79 6.43 -28.13 -0.15
C GLY A 79 5.42 -28.66 0.89
N ILE A 80 5.77 -28.59 2.17
CA ILE A 80 4.93 -29.04 3.29
C ILE A 80 3.71 -28.13 3.44
N PHE A 81 3.91 -26.82 3.42
CA PHE A 81 2.81 -25.85 3.55
C PHE A 81 1.83 -25.93 2.37
N LYS A 82 2.34 -26.10 1.14
CA LYS A 82 1.50 -26.30 -0.06
C LYS A 82 0.74 -27.62 -0.03
N ARG A 83 1.24 -28.65 0.64
CA ARG A 83 0.52 -29.93 0.86
C ARG A 83 -0.59 -29.76 1.91
N MET A 84 -0.32 -29.07 3.02
CA MET A 84 -1.33 -28.73 4.02
C MET A 84 -2.46 -27.86 3.43
N TRP A 85 -2.14 -26.80 2.70
CA TRP A 85 -3.15 -25.94 2.09
C TRP A 85 -4.05 -26.69 1.11
N ARG A 86 -3.48 -27.61 0.32
CA ARG A 86 -4.23 -28.52 -0.57
C ARG A 86 -5.12 -29.52 0.18
N ALA A 87 -4.82 -29.86 1.43
CA ALA A 87 -5.69 -30.70 2.25
C ALA A 87 -6.89 -29.89 2.77
N ILE A 88 -6.66 -28.66 3.21
CA ILE A 88 -7.70 -27.74 3.72
C ILE A 88 -8.66 -27.33 2.60
N THR A 89 -8.15 -26.97 1.41
CA THR A 89 -9.02 -26.58 0.29
C THR A 89 -9.86 -27.75 -0.22
N ARG A 90 -9.35 -28.99 -0.16
CA ARG A 90 -10.14 -30.20 -0.48
C ARG A 90 -11.32 -30.43 0.47
N TRP A 91 -11.19 -30.04 1.74
CA TRP A 91 -12.30 -30.09 2.70
C TRP A 91 -13.40 -29.08 2.36
N ARG A 92 -13.03 -27.87 1.94
CA ARG A 92 -13.99 -26.78 1.66
C ARG A 92 -14.84 -27.02 0.41
N VAL A 93 -14.32 -27.74 -0.59
CA VAL A 93 -15.05 -28.04 -1.85
C VAL A 93 -16.10 -29.14 -1.64
N ARG A 94 -15.94 -30.05 -0.67
CA ARG A 94 -16.94 -31.10 -0.38
C ARG A 94 -18.19 -30.60 0.33
N THR A 95 -18.09 -29.51 1.09
CA THR A 95 -19.23 -28.98 1.85
C THR A 95 -20.15 -28.08 1.04
N PHE A 96 -19.68 -27.52 -0.10
CA PHE A 96 -20.48 -26.59 -0.92
C PHE A 96 -21.24 -27.23 -2.09
N SER A 97 -20.98 -28.50 -2.45
CA SER A 97 -21.72 -29.19 -3.52
C SER A 97 -23.07 -29.78 -3.10
N LYS A 98 -23.48 -29.61 -1.84
CA LYS A 98 -24.76 -30.09 -1.29
C LYS A 98 -25.78 -28.97 -1.02
N LEU A 99 -25.65 -27.80 -1.63
CA LEU A 99 -26.70 -26.78 -1.55
C LEU A 99 -27.71 -26.99 -2.68
N PRO A 100 -28.99 -27.28 -2.38
CA PRO A 100 -30.00 -27.45 -3.42
C PRO A 100 -30.17 -26.12 -4.16
N SER A 101 -30.00 -26.19 -5.48
CA SER A 101 -30.33 -25.12 -6.42
C SER A 101 -31.81 -24.73 -6.20
N LYS A 102 -32.04 -23.56 -5.60
CA LYS A 102 -33.36 -22.93 -5.58
C LYS A 102 -33.68 -22.50 -7.01
N LYS A 103 -34.46 -23.32 -7.72
CA LYS A 103 -35.31 -22.85 -8.82
C LYS A 103 -36.40 -21.96 -8.22
N LYS A 104 -36.41 -20.69 -8.62
CA LYS A 104 -37.60 -19.91 -8.97
C LYS A 104 -37.17 -18.65 -9.69
#